data_AF-A0A812K1M6-F1
#
_entry.id   AF-A0A812K1M6-F1
#
_cell.length_a   1.000
_cell.length_b   1.000
_cell.length_c   1.000
_cell.angle_alpha   90.00
_cell.angle_beta   90.00
_cell.angle_gamma   90.00
#
_symmetry.space_group_name_H-M   'P 1'
#
loop_
_entity.id
_entity.type
_entity.pdbx_description
1 polymer ?
#
loop_
_entity_poly.entity_id
_entity_poly.type
_entity_poly.pdbx_seq_one_letter_code
_entity_poly.pdbx_strand_id
1 'polypeptide(L)'
;MGTGASATIAETAKSVSDDDLKAAFKEVSAADRMRIAAAAVDGIDQYGAVADGGGVESPGLPEAPADWIKECLDCHNKFRANHGVPALEWSHECYEFALLQAETCQANGKISHGNQQGPSGFHGQNTYGCSEPDPACNAVQAWYNEIKDPGYDFQSPGPKPGVHHFTQVVWKGTTKVGMAKSKDGCFMVANYFPGGNVTNEGYYKENIPSPKADMWAKLMAVEVIESKSKPQVVDANFDATAECSKSAVTATSMTAEMEAALKGCPFKDYLEDVKKAFDKKGKVTVDRQGNDVKIVIEVGDVINELNGSW
;
A
#
# COMPACT_ATOMS: atom_id res chain seq x y z
N MET A 1 -36.24 6.39 -42.72
CA MET A 1 -37.36 6.31 -41.76
C MET A 1 -37.54 4.82 -41.47
N GLY A 2 -36.94 4.24 -40.43
CA GLY A 2 -37.36 4.34 -39.01
C GLY A 2 -38.56 3.39 -38.81
N THR A 3 -38.66 2.46 -37.86
CA THR A 3 -38.04 2.22 -36.54
C THR A 3 -38.49 0.84 -36.03
N GLY A 4 -37.76 0.21 -35.09
CA GLY A 4 -38.39 -0.64 -34.06
C GLY A 4 -37.95 -2.10 -33.96
N ALA A 5 -36.67 -2.37 -33.66
CA ALA A 5 -36.28 -3.60 -32.96
C ALA A 5 -36.10 -3.26 -31.48
N SER A 6 -37.14 -3.48 -30.68
CA SER A 6 -37.08 -3.46 -29.22
C SER A 6 -37.85 -4.68 -28.72
N ALA A 7 -37.15 -5.79 -28.59
CA ALA A 7 -37.56 -6.95 -27.80
C ALA A 7 -36.32 -7.51 -27.10
N THR A 8 -35.99 -6.81 -26.00
CA THR A 8 -35.46 -7.30 -24.72
C THR A 8 -34.60 -8.57 -24.69
N ILE A 9 -33.40 -8.38 -24.15
CA ILE A 9 -32.34 -9.31 -23.71
C ILE A 9 -32.84 -10.31 -22.62
N ALA A 10 -34.14 -10.37 -22.36
CA ALA A 10 -34.75 -11.17 -21.29
C ALA A 10 -35.22 -12.57 -21.75
N GLU A 11 -35.25 -12.87 -23.06
CA GLU A 11 -35.76 -14.17 -23.55
C GLU A 11 -34.70 -15.26 -23.76
N THR A 12 -33.40 -14.98 -23.58
CA THR A 12 -32.33 -15.98 -23.74
C THR A 12 -31.84 -16.61 -22.43
N ALA A 13 -32.44 -16.28 -21.28
CA ALA A 13 -32.07 -16.82 -19.97
C ALA A 13 -32.88 -18.06 -19.57
N LYS A 14 -32.97 -19.08 -20.44
CA LYS A 14 -33.51 -20.39 -20.07
C LYS A 14 -32.45 -21.49 -20.24
N SER A 15 -32.10 -22.04 -19.07
CA SER A 15 -31.27 -23.23 -18.78
C SER A 15 -29.86 -23.24 -19.37
N VAL A 16 -28.94 -22.53 -18.70
CA VAL A 16 -27.51 -22.88 -18.73
C VAL A 16 -27.27 -23.84 -17.56
N SER A 17 -26.69 -25.02 -17.82
CA SER A 17 -26.40 -25.99 -16.76
C SER A 17 -25.20 -25.55 -15.92
N ASP A 18 -25.10 -26.00 -14.67
CA ASP A 18 -23.94 -25.73 -13.81
C ASP A 18 -22.62 -26.25 -14.41
N ASP A 19 -22.70 -27.29 -15.26
CA ASP A 19 -21.53 -27.84 -15.95
C ASP A 19 -21.15 -26.99 -17.17
N ASP A 20 -22.11 -26.35 -17.84
CA ASP A 20 -21.85 -25.36 -18.90
C ASP A 20 -21.32 -24.05 -18.32
N LEU A 21 -21.79 -23.64 -17.14
CA LEU A 21 -21.22 -22.51 -16.38
C LEU A 21 -19.78 -22.83 -15.95
N LYS A 22 -19.53 -24.01 -15.38
CA LYS A 22 -18.17 -24.43 -15.01
C LYS A 22 -17.25 -24.56 -16.22
N ALA A 23 -17.75 -25.05 -17.36
CA ALA A 23 -17.00 -25.12 -18.62
C ALA A 23 -16.69 -23.70 -19.15
N ALA A 24 -17.66 -22.79 -19.12
CA ALA A 24 -17.48 -21.39 -19.50
C ALA A 24 -16.44 -20.69 -18.61
N PHE A 25 -16.40 -20.96 -17.30
CA PHE A 25 -15.38 -20.41 -16.37
C PHE A 25 -13.99 -21.06 -16.47
N LYS A 26 -13.91 -22.26 -17.08
CA LYS A 26 -12.66 -23.02 -17.25
C LYS A 26 -11.82 -22.50 -18.43
N GLU A 27 -12.44 -21.84 -19.41
CA GLU A 27 -11.76 -21.29 -20.60
C GLU A 27 -11.69 -19.76 -20.66
N VAL A 28 -12.12 -19.04 -19.62
CA VAL A 28 -11.92 -17.58 -19.56
C VAL A 28 -10.41 -17.31 -19.42
N SER A 29 -9.78 -16.79 -20.48
CA SER A 29 -8.38 -16.39 -20.43
C SER A 29 -8.17 -15.34 -19.32
N ALA A 30 -6.95 -15.19 -18.79
CA ALA A 30 -6.68 -14.15 -17.79
C ALA A 30 -7.10 -12.76 -18.31
N ALA A 31 -6.95 -12.52 -19.63
CA ALA A 31 -7.42 -11.31 -20.31
C ALA A 31 -8.95 -11.17 -20.28
N ASP A 32 -9.71 -12.24 -20.45
CA ASP A 32 -11.18 -12.18 -20.38
C ASP A 32 -11.68 -12.04 -18.92
N ARG A 33 -10.94 -12.56 -17.94
CA ARG A 33 -11.21 -12.28 -16.51
C ARG A 33 -10.95 -10.81 -16.20
N MET A 34 -9.89 -10.23 -16.76
CA MET A 34 -9.60 -8.79 -16.65
C MET A 34 -10.69 -7.94 -17.33
N ARG A 35 -11.20 -8.34 -18.50
CA ARG A 35 -12.31 -7.65 -19.18
C ARG A 35 -13.59 -7.67 -18.34
N ILE A 36 -13.93 -8.82 -17.75
CA ILE A 36 -15.12 -8.97 -16.91
C ILE A 36 -14.96 -8.20 -15.59
N ALA A 37 -13.77 -8.23 -14.98
CA ALA A 37 -13.48 -7.48 -13.76
C ALA A 37 -13.50 -5.96 -14.02
N ALA A 38 -12.88 -5.48 -15.10
CA ALA A 38 -12.90 -4.07 -15.49
C ALA A 38 -14.32 -3.59 -15.85
N ALA A 39 -15.13 -4.43 -16.51
CA ALA A 39 -16.52 -4.12 -16.82
C ALA A 39 -17.44 -4.08 -15.57
N ALA A 40 -17.01 -4.66 -14.44
CA ALA A 40 -17.80 -4.71 -13.21
C ALA A 40 -17.51 -3.53 -12.24
N VAL A 41 -16.48 -2.71 -12.47
CA VAL A 41 -16.01 -1.70 -11.51
C VAL A 41 -16.69 -0.32 -11.64
N ASP A 42 -17.18 0.08 -12.81
CA ASP A 42 -18.23 1.12 -12.97
C ASP A 42 -18.51 1.29 -14.46
N GLY A 43 -19.77 1.53 -14.84
CA GLY A 43 -20.24 1.53 -16.23
C GLY A 43 -19.47 2.46 -17.18
N ILE A 44 -18.50 1.90 -17.91
CA ILE A 44 -17.86 2.57 -19.05
C ILE A 44 -18.51 2.06 -20.35
N ASP A 45 -19.45 2.84 -20.86
CA ASP A 45 -20.07 2.68 -22.18
C ASP A 45 -19.21 3.25 -23.33
N GLN A 46 -17.94 3.62 -23.08
CA GLN A 46 -17.09 4.27 -24.11
C GLN A 46 -16.19 3.34 -24.92
N TYR A 47 -16.07 2.04 -24.58
CA TYR A 47 -15.12 1.15 -25.25
C TYR A 47 -15.82 0.21 -26.22
N GLY A 48 -16.10 0.78 -27.41
CA GLY A 48 -16.70 0.08 -28.54
C GLY A 48 -15.87 -1.12 -29.00
N ALA A 49 -16.58 -2.20 -29.33
CA ALA A 49 -16.03 -3.38 -29.96
C ALA A 49 -15.35 -3.04 -31.30
N VAL A 50 -14.11 -3.50 -31.48
CA VAL A 50 -13.52 -3.69 -32.81
C VAL A 50 -12.94 -5.08 -32.91
N ALA A 51 -13.35 -5.76 -33.98
CA ALA A 51 -12.96 -7.11 -34.35
C ALA A 51 -11.75 -7.08 -35.30
N ASP A 52 -11.06 -8.21 -35.28
CA ASP A 52 -10.19 -8.77 -36.33
C ASP A 52 -8.67 -8.55 -36.22
N GLY A 53 -7.97 -9.68 -36.04
CA GLY A 53 -6.83 -10.05 -36.88
C GLY A 53 -5.54 -9.26 -36.78
N GLY A 54 -4.85 -9.32 -35.64
CA GLY A 54 -3.48 -8.84 -35.46
C GLY A 54 -3.04 -9.16 -34.03
N GLY A 55 -1.73 -9.35 -33.78
CA GLY A 55 -1.21 -9.85 -32.50
C GLY A 55 -1.89 -9.22 -31.29
N VAL A 56 -2.20 -10.04 -30.28
CA VAL A 56 -2.99 -9.69 -29.09
C VAL A 56 -2.39 -8.50 -28.32
N GLU A 57 -2.66 -7.29 -28.78
CA GLU A 57 -2.72 -6.11 -27.95
C GLU A 57 -4.00 -6.24 -27.11
N SER A 58 -3.80 -6.45 -25.81
CA SER A 58 -4.87 -6.43 -24.83
C SER A 58 -5.61 -5.10 -24.96
N PRO A 59 -6.96 -5.05 -25.01
CA PRO A 59 -7.70 -3.79 -24.94
C PRO A 59 -7.42 -3.19 -23.56
N GLY A 60 -6.40 -2.33 -23.53
CA GLY A 60 -5.42 -2.27 -22.46
C GLY A 60 -5.81 -1.31 -21.35
N LEU A 61 -5.51 -1.72 -20.12
CA LEU A 61 -5.37 -0.78 -19.02
C LEU A 61 -4.37 0.32 -19.44
N PRO A 62 -4.54 1.55 -18.94
CA PRO A 62 -3.68 2.66 -19.34
C PRO A 62 -2.23 2.31 -19.06
N GLU A 63 -1.33 2.53 -20.03
CA GLU A 63 0.10 2.38 -19.78
C GLU A 63 0.54 3.29 -18.62
N ALA A 64 1.44 2.78 -17.78
CA ALA A 64 2.00 3.58 -16.71
C ALA A 64 2.79 4.77 -17.28
N PRO A 65 2.60 5.99 -16.74
CA PRO A 65 3.40 7.15 -17.15
C PRO A 65 4.91 6.88 -17.00
N ALA A 66 5.71 7.33 -17.96
CA ALA A 66 7.15 7.01 -17.99
C ALA A 66 7.92 7.55 -16.77
N ASP A 67 7.51 8.69 -16.24
CA ASP A 67 8.02 9.29 -15.00
C ASP A 67 7.68 8.44 -13.77
N TRP A 68 6.45 7.91 -13.72
CA TRP A 68 6.04 6.96 -12.67
C TRP A 68 6.85 5.66 -12.71
N ILE A 69 7.01 5.07 -13.90
CA ILE A 69 7.86 3.88 -14.10
C ILE A 69 9.27 4.13 -13.56
N LYS A 70 9.86 5.27 -13.95
CA LYS A 70 11.21 5.65 -13.54
C LYS A 70 11.30 5.81 -12.01
N GLU A 71 10.35 6.51 -11.40
CA GLU A 71 10.32 6.71 -9.94
C GLU A 71 10.22 5.38 -9.18
N CYS A 72 9.30 4.50 -9.58
CA CYS A 72 9.14 3.18 -8.98
C CYS A 72 10.43 2.37 -9.06
N LEU A 73 11.05 2.30 -10.24
CA LEU A 73 12.30 1.57 -10.44
C LEU A 73 13.45 2.18 -9.65
N ASP A 74 13.64 3.50 -9.70
CA ASP A 74 14.72 4.18 -9.00
C ASP A 74 14.66 3.94 -7.49
N CYS A 75 13.47 4.04 -6.89
CA CYS A 75 13.30 3.88 -5.45
C CYS A 75 13.46 2.42 -4.99
N HIS A 76 12.98 1.43 -5.76
CA HIS A 76 13.29 0.02 -5.47
C HIS A 76 14.79 -0.27 -5.63
N ASN A 77 15.38 0.17 -6.74
CA ASN A 77 16.74 -0.19 -7.12
C ASN A 77 17.78 0.49 -6.24
N LYS A 78 17.48 1.67 -5.68
CA LYS A 78 18.25 2.31 -4.61
C LYS A 78 18.42 1.37 -3.41
N PHE A 79 17.35 0.78 -2.91
CA PHE A 79 17.41 -0.12 -1.75
C PHE A 79 18.06 -1.46 -2.10
N ARG A 80 17.72 -2.03 -3.26
CA ARG A 80 18.33 -3.28 -3.73
C ARG A 80 19.85 -3.18 -3.87
N ALA A 81 20.36 -2.03 -4.32
CA ALA A 81 21.79 -1.77 -4.40
C ALA A 81 22.49 -1.78 -3.03
N ASN A 82 21.80 -1.42 -1.93
CA ASN A 82 22.33 -1.52 -0.57
C ASN A 82 22.59 -2.97 -0.17
N HIS A 83 21.78 -3.91 -0.66
CA HIS A 83 21.90 -5.34 -0.40
C HIS A 83 22.75 -6.07 -1.45
N GLY A 84 23.19 -5.37 -2.50
CA GLY A 84 23.96 -5.96 -3.58
C GLY A 84 23.17 -6.96 -4.43
N VAL A 85 21.84 -6.88 -4.43
CA VAL A 85 20.99 -7.71 -5.30
C VAL A 85 20.74 -7.00 -6.64
N PRO A 86 20.47 -7.73 -7.74
CA PRO A 86 20.26 -7.14 -9.06
C PRO A 86 19.11 -6.14 -9.09
N ALA A 87 19.20 -5.11 -9.94
CA ALA A 87 18.12 -4.17 -10.18
C ALA A 87 16.88 -4.87 -10.78
N LEU A 88 15.70 -4.38 -10.43
CA LEU A 88 14.43 -4.77 -11.05
C LEU A 88 14.25 -4.06 -12.38
N GLU A 89 13.53 -4.74 -13.27
CA GLU A 89 13.02 -4.20 -14.53
C GLU A 89 11.50 -3.98 -14.45
N TRP A 90 10.98 -3.06 -15.27
CA TRP A 90 9.54 -2.83 -15.33
C TRP A 90 8.80 -4.00 -15.98
N SER A 91 7.63 -4.34 -15.48
CA SER A 91 6.71 -5.30 -16.08
C SER A 91 5.32 -4.71 -16.22
N HIS A 92 4.86 -4.63 -17.48
CA HIS A 92 3.50 -4.23 -17.80
C HIS A 92 2.47 -5.20 -17.18
N GLU A 93 2.69 -6.52 -17.28
CA GLU A 93 1.83 -7.51 -16.63
C GLU A 93 1.71 -7.25 -15.11
N CYS A 94 2.83 -7.11 -14.39
CA CYS A 94 2.75 -6.81 -12.95
C CYS A 94 1.99 -5.49 -12.69
N TYR A 95 2.16 -4.48 -13.54
CA TYR A 95 1.48 -3.19 -13.39
C TYR A 95 -0.04 -3.31 -13.58
N GLU A 96 -0.50 -4.01 -14.63
CA GLU A 96 -1.92 -4.22 -14.90
C GLU A 96 -2.63 -4.87 -13.69
N PHE A 97 -2.04 -5.93 -13.17
CA PHE A 97 -2.58 -6.65 -12.02
C PHE A 97 -2.49 -5.83 -10.71
N ALA A 98 -1.44 -5.02 -10.55
CA ALA A 98 -1.33 -4.08 -9.45
C ALA A 98 -2.39 -2.96 -9.53
N LEU A 99 -2.70 -2.45 -10.73
CA LEU A 99 -3.71 -1.41 -10.94
C LEU A 99 -5.11 -1.92 -10.56
N LEU A 100 -5.47 -3.12 -11.01
CA LEU A 100 -6.72 -3.76 -10.61
C LEU A 100 -6.83 -3.91 -9.09
N GLN A 101 -5.73 -4.26 -8.42
CA GLN A 101 -5.73 -4.36 -6.96
C GLN A 101 -5.82 -3.00 -6.28
N ALA A 102 -5.13 -1.97 -6.79
CA ALA A 102 -5.19 -0.62 -6.23
C ALA A 102 -6.61 -0.05 -6.31
N GLU A 103 -7.30 -0.24 -7.44
CA GLU A 103 -8.71 0.12 -7.62
C GLU A 103 -9.63 -0.70 -6.70
N THR A 104 -9.34 -1.99 -6.50
CA THR A 104 -10.06 -2.83 -5.54
C THR A 104 -9.89 -2.34 -4.10
N CYS A 105 -8.68 -1.92 -3.70
CA CYS A 105 -8.42 -1.34 -2.39
C CYS A 105 -9.20 -0.02 -2.21
N GLN A 106 -9.22 0.83 -3.24
CA GLN A 106 -10.00 2.07 -3.25
C GLN A 106 -11.50 1.79 -3.08
N ALA A 107 -12.07 0.88 -3.88
CA ALA A 107 -13.49 0.53 -3.81
C ALA A 107 -13.90 -0.01 -2.44
N ASN A 108 -13.00 -0.72 -1.76
CA ASN A 108 -13.24 -1.27 -0.43
C ASN A 108 -12.84 -0.33 0.72
N GLY A 109 -12.20 0.80 0.42
CA GLY A 109 -11.67 1.74 1.41
C GLY A 109 -10.63 1.14 2.35
N LYS A 110 -9.92 0.07 1.93
CA LYS A 110 -8.93 -0.61 2.77
C LYS A 110 -7.88 -1.32 1.93
N ILE A 111 -6.66 -1.37 2.48
CA ILE A 111 -5.58 -2.16 1.94
C ILE A 111 -5.93 -3.66 2.03
N SER A 112 -5.69 -4.39 0.94
CA SER A 112 -5.84 -5.84 0.89
C SER A 112 -4.95 -6.44 -0.20
N HIS A 113 -4.62 -7.72 -0.05
CA HIS A 113 -3.97 -8.48 -1.12
C HIS A 113 -4.97 -9.08 -2.10
N GLY A 114 -4.59 -9.18 -3.36
CA GLY A 114 -5.44 -9.74 -4.43
C GLY A 114 -4.85 -9.52 -5.82
N ASN A 115 -5.49 -10.04 -6.86
CA ASN A 115 -5.03 -9.92 -8.25
C ASN A 115 -3.54 -10.32 -8.44
N GLN A 116 -3.09 -11.39 -7.79
CA GLN A 116 -1.70 -11.86 -7.86
C GLN A 116 -1.48 -12.94 -8.92
N GLN A 117 -2.53 -13.46 -9.55
CA GLN A 117 -2.44 -14.53 -10.53
C GLN A 117 -2.38 -13.96 -11.95
N GLY A 118 -1.17 -13.77 -12.47
CA GLY A 118 -0.94 -13.34 -13.85
C GLY A 118 -0.66 -14.50 -14.81
N PRO A 119 -0.63 -14.24 -16.14
CA PRO A 119 -0.19 -15.19 -17.17
C PRO A 119 1.21 -15.77 -16.93
N SER A 120 2.15 -14.98 -16.40
CA SER A 120 3.51 -15.43 -16.11
C SER A 120 3.60 -16.27 -14.83
N GLY A 121 2.55 -16.26 -13.99
CA GLY A 121 2.47 -17.02 -12.74
C GLY A 121 2.02 -16.17 -11.56
N PHE A 122 2.25 -16.69 -10.36
CA PHE A 122 1.90 -15.99 -9.11
C PHE A 122 2.89 -14.87 -8.82
N HIS A 123 2.39 -13.65 -8.66
CA HIS A 123 3.17 -12.46 -8.32
C HIS A 123 3.27 -12.29 -6.80
N GLY A 124 4.44 -11.89 -6.31
CA GLY A 124 4.56 -11.30 -4.98
C GLY A 124 3.85 -9.94 -4.95
N GLN A 125 3.48 -9.44 -3.78
CA GLN A 125 2.75 -8.18 -3.69
C GLN A 125 3.07 -7.39 -2.42
N ASN A 126 3.26 -6.08 -2.60
CA ASN A 126 3.25 -5.11 -1.51
C ASN A 126 2.11 -4.12 -1.72
N THR A 127 1.57 -3.62 -0.62
CA THR A 127 0.45 -2.68 -0.62
C THR A 127 0.72 -1.54 0.33
N TYR A 128 0.26 -0.35 -0.03
CA TYR A 128 0.43 0.89 0.73
C TYR A 128 -0.85 1.71 0.63
N GLY A 129 -1.22 2.37 1.71
CA GLY A 129 -2.34 3.29 1.77
C GLY A 129 -1.88 4.60 2.38
N CYS A 130 -2.45 5.70 1.92
CA CYS A 130 -2.17 7.04 2.42
C CYS A 130 -3.46 7.86 2.41
N SER A 131 -3.51 8.91 3.23
CA SER A 131 -4.70 9.78 3.30
C SER A 131 -4.80 10.75 2.12
N GLU A 132 -3.67 11.04 1.46
CA GLU A 132 -3.54 11.92 0.31
C GLU A 132 -2.56 11.30 -0.70
N PRO A 133 -2.63 11.64 -1.99
CA PRO A 133 -1.74 11.09 -3.01
C PRO A 133 -0.26 11.28 -2.67
N ASP A 134 0.48 10.17 -2.57
CA ASP A 134 1.91 10.17 -2.30
C ASP A 134 2.74 9.93 -3.58
N PRO A 135 4.05 10.27 -3.56
CA PRO A 135 5.03 9.74 -4.50
C PRO A 135 5.25 8.24 -4.30
N ALA A 136 5.60 7.51 -5.36
CA ALA A 136 5.89 6.07 -5.27
C ALA A 136 7.02 5.77 -4.27
N CYS A 137 8.00 6.66 -4.17
CA CYS A 137 9.13 6.50 -3.26
C CYS A 137 8.73 6.45 -1.78
N ASN A 138 7.63 7.08 -1.37
CA ASN A 138 7.16 7.04 0.01
C ASN A 138 6.69 5.62 0.37
N ALA A 139 5.89 5.00 -0.50
CA ALA A 139 5.45 3.61 -0.32
C ALA A 139 6.64 2.64 -0.26
N VAL A 140 7.60 2.77 -1.19
CA VAL A 140 8.78 1.89 -1.24
C VAL A 140 9.69 2.09 -0.02
N GLN A 141 9.85 3.32 0.46
CA GLN A 141 10.60 3.63 1.68
C GLN A 141 9.90 3.06 2.92
N ALA A 142 8.58 3.17 3.02
CA ALA A 142 7.79 2.59 4.10
C ALA A 142 7.95 1.06 4.15
N TRP A 143 7.82 0.39 3.01
CA TRP A 143 8.07 -1.05 2.89
C TRP A 143 9.51 -1.42 3.29
N TYR A 144 10.50 -0.65 2.85
CA TYR A 144 11.89 -0.92 3.19
C TYR A 144 12.21 -0.69 4.68
N ASN A 145 11.53 0.26 5.33
CA ASN A 145 11.76 0.61 6.74
C ASN A 145 11.44 -0.52 7.72
N GLU A 146 10.71 -1.55 7.30
CA GLU A 146 10.53 -2.77 8.11
C GLU A 146 11.85 -3.45 8.48
N ILE A 147 12.93 -3.20 7.73
CA ILE A 147 14.30 -3.61 8.09
C ILE A 147 14.74 -3.08 9.46
N LYS A 148 14.15 -1.96 9.92
CA LYS A 148 14.43 -1.30 11.20
C LYS A 148 13.35 -1.57 12.24
N ASP A 149 12.09 -1.39 11.86
CA ASP A 149 10.93 -1.54 12.74
C ASP A 149 9.83 -2.32 12.00
N PRO A 150 9.53 -3.58 12.38
CA PRO A 150 9.95 -4.27 13.61
C PRO A 150 11.38 -4.82 13.59
N GLY A 151 12.09 -4.72 12.46
CA GLY A 151 13.49 -5.12 12.33
C GLY A 151 13.69 -6.51 11.73
N TYR A 152 14.74 -6.66 10.93
CA TYR A 152 15.12 -7.95 10.33
C TYR A 152 16.44 -8.48 10.89
N ASP A 153 16.43 -9.72 11.38
CA ASP A 153 17.64 -10.39 11.88
C ASP A 153 18.29 -11.21 10.76
N PHE A 154 19.37 -10.69 10.20
CA PHE A 154 20.14 -11.37 9.15
C PHE A 154 20.94 -12.58 9.64
N GLN A 155 21.14 -12.74 10.96
CA GLN A 155 21.81 -13.92 11.53
C GLN A 155 20.85 -15.11 11.65
N SER A 156 19.54 -14.82 11.77
CA SER A 156 18.46 -15.81 11.79
C SER A 156 17.44 -15.49 10.67
N PRO A 157 17.84 -15.66 9.40
CA PRO A 157 16.99 -15.30 8.26
C PRO A 157 15.78 -16.22 8.17
N GLY A 158 14.60 -15.63 8.01
CA GLY A 158 13.36 -16.35 7.84
C GLY A 158 12.15 -15.41 7.73
N PRO A 159 10.95 -15.97 7.53
CA PRO A 159 9.72 -15.21 7.61
C PRO A 159 9.51 -14.72 9.05
N LYS A 160 9.22 -13.42 9.20
CA LYS A 160 8.80 -12.83 10.48
C LYS A 160 7.58 -11.95 10.26
N PRO A 161 6.69 -11.80 11.26
CA PRO A 161 5.62 -10.83 11.18
C PRO A 161 6.18 -9.42 10.95
N GLY A 162 5.55 -8.66 10.06
CA GLY A 162 5.85 -7.24 9.84
C GLY A 162 7.13 -6.93 9.06
N VAL A 163 7.78 -7.92 8.43
CA VAL A 163 8.95 -7.67 7.55
C VAL A 163 8.72 -8.06 6.09
N HIS A 164 7.49 -8.50 5.77
CA HIS A 164 7.17 -9.09 4.47
C HIS A 164 7.31 -8.11 3.30
N HIS A 165 7.06 -6.82 3.51
CA HIS A 165 7.21 -5.83 2.46
C HIS A 165 8.69 -5.55 2.18
N PHE A 166 9.50 -5.37 3.24
CA PHE A 166 10.95 -5.22 3.11
C PHE A 166 11.56 -6.41 2.38
N THR A 167 11.24 -7.63 2.84
CA THR A 167 11.84 -8.84 2.28
C THR A 167 11.47 -9.02 0.80
N GLN A 168 10.27 -8.59 0.39
CA GLN A 168 9.88 -8.58 -1.03
C GLN A 168 10.64 -7.53 -1.84
N VAL A 169 10.82 -6.30 -1.34
CA VAL A 169 11.57 -5.23 -2.04
C VAL A 169 12.99 -5.69 -2.40
N VAL A 170 13.66 -6.36 -1.46
CA VAL A 170 15.06 -6.78 -1.62
C VAL A 170 15.23 -8.24 -2.05
N TRP A 171 14.15 -8.94 -2.37
CA TRP A 171 14.22 -10.36 -2.74
C TRP A 171 15.09 -10.56 -4.00
N LYS A 172 16.22 -11.26 -3.85
CA LYS A 172 17.22 -11.44 -4.92
C LYS A 172 16.65 -12.11 -6.17
N GLY A 173 15.81 -13.13 -6.00
CA GLY A 173 15.20 -13.89 -7.09
C GLY A 173 14.09 -13.15 -7.83
N THR A 174 13.59 -12.02 -7.30
CA THR A 174 12.63 -11.18 -8.00
C THR A 174 13.36 -10.31 -9.00
N THR A 175 12.90 -10.31 -10.25
CA THR A 175 13.54 -9.61 -11.38
C THR A 175 12.71 -8.49 -11.96
N LYS A 176 11.39 -8.53 -11.78
CA LYS A 176 10.44 -7.60 -12.38
C LYS A 176 9.51 -7.01 -11.33
N VAL A 177 9.10 -5.76 -11.56
CA VAL A 177 8.08 -5.07 -10.77
C VAL A 177 7.16 -4.25 -11.67
N GLY A 178 5.90 -4.19 -11.29
CA GLY A 178 4.95 -3.21 -11.79
C GLY A 178 4.17 -2.66 -10.61
N MET A 179 4.06 -1.35 -10.52
CA MET A 179 3.46 -0.66 -9.38
C MET A 179 2.44 0.35 -9.86
N ALA A 180 1.24 0.31 -9.29
CA ALA A 180 0.15 1.19 -9.64
C ALA A 180 -0.33 1.95 -8.42
N LYS A 181 -1.01 3.07 -8.68
CA LYS A 181 -1.81 3.80 -7.70
C LYS A 181 -3.26 3.81 -8.15
N SER A 182 -4.17 3.82 -7.19
CA SER A 182 -5.60 3.97 -7.41
C SER A 182 -5.93 5.34 -8.01
N LYS A 183 -7.16 5.51 -8.48
CA LYS A 183 -7.61 6.74 -9.16
C LYS A 183 -7.54 7.97 -8.24
N ASP A 184 -7.83 7.78 -6.95
CA ASP A 184 -7.68 8.81 -5.93
C ASP A 184 -6.24 9.00 -5.46
N GLY A 185 -5.30 8.14 -5.87
CA GLY A 185 -3.89 8.16 -5.48
C GLY A 185 -3.60 7.66 -4.07
N CYS A 186 -4.63 7.25 -3.31
CA CYS A 186 -4.53 6.91 -1.89
C CYS A 186 -4.16 5.44 -1.62
N PHE A 187 -4.20 4.58 -2.63
CA PHE A 187 -3.80 3.17 -2.53
C PHE A 187 -2.75 2.87 -3.58
N MET A 188 -1.61 2.33 -3.17
CA MET A 188 -0.56 1.87 -4.07
C MET A 188 -0.33 0.38 -3.88
N VAL A 189 -0.14 -0.31 -5.00
CA VAL A 189 0.15 -1.74 -5.02
C VAL A 189 1.33 -1.98 -5.94
N ALA A 190 2.29 -2.79 -5.51
CA ALA A 190 3.37 -3.28 -6.34
C ALA A 190 3.28 -4.80 -6.45
N ASN A 191 3.20 -5.32 -7.67
CA ASN A 191 3.35 -6.74 -7.96
C ASN A 191 4.77 -7.04 -8.44
N TYR A 192 5.27 -8.21 -8.04
CA TYR A 192 6.66 -8.63 -8.23
C TYR A 192 6.73 -10.00 -8.91
N PHE A 193 7.63 -10.15 -9.88
CA PHE A 193 7.81 -11.43 -10.56
C PHE A 193 9.30 -11.80 -10.79
N PRO A 194 9.71 -13.06 -10.52
CA PRO A 194 9.02 -14.04 -9.68
C PRO A 194 8.69 -13.50 -8.28
N GLY A 195 7.61 -13.98 -7.67
CA GLY A 195 7.22 -13.60 -6.33
C GLY A 195 8.26 -13.98 -5.28
N GLY A 196 8.47 -13.10 -4.31
CA GLY A 196 9.38 -13.31 -3.18
C GLY A 196 8.71 -14.01 -2.00
N ASN A 197 9.35 -13.91 -0.83
CA ASN A 197 8.84 -14.40 0.46
C ASN A 197 8.50 -15.90 0.51
N VAL A 198 9.07 -16.69 -0.39
CA VAL A 198 8.93 -18.16 -0.41
C VAL A 198 9.54 -18.74 0.87
N THR A 199 8.74 -19.51 1.62
CA THR A 199 9.08 -19.99 2.97
C THR A 199 9.83 -21.31 3.00
N ASN A 200 10.23 -21.83 1.85
CA ASN A 200 11.08 -23.02 1.75
C ASN A 200 12.40 -22.81 2.50
N GLU A 201 12.91 -23.90 3.09
CA GLU A 201 14.15 -23.88 3.85
C GLU A 201 15.30 -23.30 3.01
N GLY A 202 16.07 -22.37 3.57
CA GLY A 202 17.20 -21.73 2.91
C GLY A 202 16.86 -20.51 2.02
N TYR A 203 15.62 -20.36 1.55
CA TYR A 203 15.28 -19.34 0.55
C TYR A 203 15.49 -17.92 1.06
N TYR A 204 15.11 -17.62 2.31
CA TYR A 204 15.35 -16.30 2.91
C TYR A 204 16.85 -15.97 3.01
N LYS A 205 17.68 -16.96 3.37
CA LYS A 205 19.13 -16.78 3.45
C LYS A 205 19.76 -16.51 2.08
N GLU A 206 19.25 -17.17 1.04
CA GLU A 206 19.74 -17.01 -0.34
C GLU A 206 19.28 -15.70 -0.99
N ASN A 207 18.08 -15.22 -0.62
CA ASN A 207 17.43 -14.11 -1.29
C ASN A 207 17.51 -12.77 -0.55
N ILE A 208 17.94 -12.76 0.71
CA ILE A 208 17.98 -11.54 1.52
C ILE A 208 19.38 -11.35 2.11
N PRO A 209 20.36 -10.92 1.28
CA PRO A 209 21.68 -10.57 1.79
C PRO A 209 21.59 -9.42 2.79
N SER A 210 22.49 -9.37 3.77
CA SER A 210 22.63 -8.19 4.62
C SER A 210 23.00 -6.95 3.79
N PRO A 211 22.60 -5.74 4.21
CA PRO A 211 23.09 -4.51 3.60
C PRO A 211 24.62 -4.43 3.70
N LYS A 212 25.24 -3.77 2.73
CA LYS A 212 26.67 -3.40 2.79
C LYS A 212 26.94 -2.61 4.07
N ALA A 213 28.04 -2.91 4.76
CA ALA A 213 28.30 -2.42 6.11
C ALA A 213 28.32 -0.88 6.22
N ASP A 214 28.85 -0.19 5.21
CA ASP A 214 28.87 1.27 5.14
C ASP A 214 27.47 1.86 4.93
N MET A 215 26.61 1.17 4.18
CA MET A 215 25.22 1.56 3.98
C MET A 215 24.36 1.28 5.21
N TRP A 216 24.60 0.15 5.89
CA TRP A 216 23.95 -0.16 7.16
C TRP A 216 24.25 0.88 8.23
N ALA A 217 25.52 1.27 8.37
CA ALA A 217 25.94 2.32 9.29
C ALA A 217 25.24 3.66 9.00
N LYS A 218 25.09 4.04 7.72
CA LYS A 218 24.36 5.25 7.32
C LYS A 218 22.86 5.14 7.63
N LEU A 219 22.23 4.01 7.32
CA LEU A 219 20.81 3.78 7.59
C LEU A 219 20.49 3.91 9.09
N MET A 220 21.38 3.41 9.95
CA MET A 220 21.27 3.52 11.41
C MET A 220 21.69 4.89 11.95
N ALA A 221 22.61 5.59 11.29
CA ALA A 221 23.05 6.92 11.72
C ALA A 221 22.02 8.03 11.46
N VAL A 222 21.17 7.90 10.43
CA VAL A 222 20.03 8.82 10.20
C VAL A 222 19.11 8.85 11.42
N GLU A 223 18.90 7.70 12.07
CA GLU A 223 18.09 7.60 13.29
C GLU A 223 18.73 8.30 14.50
N VAL A 224 20.07 8.25 14.61
CA VAL A 224 20.80 9.00 15.66
C VAL A 224 20.67 10.52 15.46
N ILE A 225 20.54 10.98 14.21
CA ILE A 225 20.35 12.39 13.91
C ILE A 225 18.89 12.78 14.14
N GLU A 226 17.92 12.00 13.64
CA GLU A 226 16.48 12.25 13.82
C GLU A 226 16.05 12.20 15.30
N SER A 227 16.61 11.27 16.08
CA SER A 227 16.40 11.21 17.53
C SER A 227 17.03 12.38 18.30
N LYS A 228 18.13 12.96 17.78
CA LYS A 228 18.78 14.15 18.36
C LYS A 228 18.19 15.47 17.89
N SER A 229 17.53 15.51 16.73
CA SER A 229 16.85 16.69 16.19
C SER A 229 15.40 16.84 16.68
N LYS A 230 14.88 15.89 17.45
CA LYS A 230 13.60 16.04 18.15
C LYS A 230 13.75 17.17 19.19
N PRO A 231 13.00 18.29 19.08
CA PRO A 231 13.20 19.42 19.98
C PRO A 231 12.91 19.00 21.43
N GLN A 232 13.89 19.18 22.33
CA GLN A 232 13.58 19.31 23.76
C GLN A 232 12.81 20.62 23.94
N VAL A 233 11.54 20.51 24.33
CA VAL A 233 10.66 21.64 24.58
C VAL A 233 11.28 22.50 25.69
N VAL A 234 11.83 23.66 25.32
CA VAL A 234 12.13 24.76 26.23
C VAL A 234 11.38 25.98 25.73
N ASP A 235 10.57 26.54 26.63
CA ASP A 235 9.69 27.68 26.39
C ASP A 235 10.48 28.95 26.02
N ALA A 236 10.09 29.61 24.92
CA ALA A 236 10.14 31.08 24.78
C ALA A 236 9.45 31.55 23.49
N ASN A 237 8.58 32.55 23.64
CA ASN A 237 7.88 33.28 22.60
C ASN A 237 8.80 33.85 21.50
N PHE A 238 8.44 33.66 20.23
CA PHE A 238 8.85 34.50 19.11
C PHE A 238 7.71 34.59 18.08
N ASP A 239 7.53 35.79 17.54
CA ASP A 239 6.38 36.25 16.75
C ASP A 239 6.60 36.09 15.22
N ALA A 240 5.48 35.96 14.52
CA ALA A 240 5.18 36.17 13.10
C ALA A 240 5.82 35.29 11.98
N THR A 241 4.90 34.64 11.26
CA THR A 241 4.90 34.32 9.81
C THR A 241 5.81 33.20 9.29
N ALA A 242 5.28 31.96 9.20
CA ALA A 242 5.69 30.91 8.24
C ALA A 242 4.72 29.71 8.24
N GLU A 243 4.68 29.01 7.12
CA GLU A 243 3.82 27.88 6.73
C GLU A 243 4.06 26.56 7.49
N CYS A 244 3.04 25.69 7.49
CA CYS A 244 3.02 24.23 7.69
C CYS A 244 3.59 23.61 8.99
N SER A 245 2.87 22.60 9.51
CA SER A 245 3.17 21.67 10.63
C SER A 245 2.83 22.10 12.08
N LYS A 246 1.70 21.59 12.59
CA LYS A 246 1.53 21.24 14.01
C LYS A 246 0.99 19.81 14.06
N SER A 247 1.87 18.83 14.33
CA SER A 247 1.54 17.40 14.30
C SER A 247 0.90 16.87 15.59
N ALA A 248 0.92 17.62 16.71
CA ALA A 248 0.34 17.16 17.97
C ALA A 248 -0.67 18.15 18.59
N VAL A 249 -1.81 17.62 19.05
CA VAL A 249 -2.88 18.35 19.75
C VAL A 249 -2.98 17.83 21.18
N THR A 250 -2.84 18.70 22.18
CA THR A 250 -3.00 18.36 23.61
C THR A 250 -4.15 19.14 24.20
N ALA A 251 -5.04 18.47 24.94
CA ALA A 251 -6.15 19.11 25.64
C ALA A 251 -6.42 18.46 27.00
N THR A 252 -7.15 19.16 27.86
CA THR A 252 -7.70 18.67 29.14
C THR A 252 -9.23 18.59 29.12
N SER A 253 -9.84 18.84 27.96
CA SER A 253 -11.27 18.73 27.68
C SER A 253 -11.50 18.47 26.18
N MET A 254 -12.72 18.10 25.81
CA MET A 254 -13.07 17.85 24.40
C MET A 254 -13.28 19.17 23.65
N THR A 255 -12.23 19.65 22.97
CA THR A 255 -12.27 20.82 22.08
C THR A 255 -12.52 20.41 20.64
N ALA A 256 -12.96 21.34 19.78
CA ALA A 256 -13.13 21.07 18.35
C ALA A 256 -11.82 20.60 17.67
N GLU A 257 -10.66 21.09 18.13
CA GLU A 257 -9.34 20.66 17.65
C GLU A 257 -9.02 19.23 18.10
N MET A 258 -9.37 18.86 19.33
CA MET A 258 -9.21 17.49 19.84
C MET A 258 -10.15 16.51 19.12
N GLU A 259 -11.39 16.91 18.84
CA GLU A 259 -12.33 16.11 18.04
C GLU A 259 -11.80 15.87 16.61
N ALA A 260 -11.25 16.91 15.98
CA ALA A 260 -10.59 16.78 14.68
C ALA A 260 -9.35 15.87 14.75
N ALA A 261 -8.54 16.00 15.80
CA ALA A 261 -7.36 15.17 16.05
C ALA A 261 -7.69 13.71 16.41
N LEU A 262 -8.91 13.41 16.82
CA LEU A 262 -9.38 12.05 17.12
C LEU A 262 -10.18 11.43 15.97
N LYS A 263 -10.62 12.25 15.01
CA LYS A 263 -11.45 11.80 13.89
C LYS A 263 -10.78 10.67 13.11
N GLY A 264 -11.46 9.53 13.06
CA GLY A 264 -11.02 8.39 12.27
C GLY A 264 -10.16 7.37 13.02
N CYS A 265 -9.66 7.62 14.25
CA CYS A 265 -8.71 6.73 14.95
C CYS A 265 -9.07 5.22 14.93
N PRO A 266 -8.07 4.30 14.76
CA PRO A 266 -8.31 2.87 14.47
C PRO A 266 -8.63 2.05 15.70
N PHE A 267 -8.31 2.60 16.86
CA PHE A 267 -8.48 1.91 18.12
C PHE A 267 -9.96 1.67 18.38
N LYS A 268 -10.29 0.54 19.00
CA LYS A 268 -11.62 0.31 19.53
C LYS A 268 -11.74 1.03 20.86
N ASP A 269 -12.90 1.61 21.16
CA ASP A 269 -13.24 2.21 22.47
C ASP A 269 -12.39 3.42 22.94
N TYR A 270 -11.43 3.93 22.13
CA TYR A 270 -10.59 5.08 22.50
C TYR A 270 -11.36 6.34 22.90
N LEU A 271 -12.51 6.58 22.26
CA LEU A 271 -13.31 7.76 22.53
C LEU A 271 -13.91 7.72 23.95
N GLU A 272 -14.21 6.53 24.47
CA GLU A 272 -14.67 6.37 25.85
C GLU A 272 -13.52 6.61 26.84
N ASP A 273 -12.32 6.14 26.53
CA ASP A 273 -11.15 6.30 27.39
C ASP A 273 -10.68 7.76 27.45
N VAL A 274 -10.72 8.48 26.33
CA VAL A 274 -10.49 9.93 26.28
C VAL A 274 -11.51 10.69 27.13
N LYS A 275 -12.80 10.36 27.03
CA LYS A 275 -13.85 10.98 27.85
C LYS A 275 -13.63 10.72 29.34
N LYS A 276 -13.36 9.47 29.73
CA LYS A 276 -13.04 9.09 31.12
C LYS A 276 -11.81 9.83 31.65
N ALA A 277 -10.83 10.10 30.80
CA ALA A 277 -9.65 10.87 31.17
C ALA A 277 -10.00 12.32 31.49
N PHE A 278 -10.76 13.00 30.62
CA PHE A 278 -11.18 14.39 30.86
C PHE A 278 -12.07 14.52 32.11
N ASP A 279 -12.98 13.58 32.36
CA ASP A 279 -13.79 13.56 33.59
C ASP A 279 -12.95 13.48 34.87
N LYS A 280 -11.78 12.82 34.78
CA LYS A 280 -10.79 12.73 35.87
C LYS A 280 -9.78 13.88 35.88
N LYS A 281 -10.03 14.95 35.12
CA LYS A 281 -9.10 16.09 34.92
C LYS A 281 -7.75 15.67 34.35
N GLY A 282 -7.74 14.60 33.56
CA GLY A 282 -6.57 14.11 32.84
C GLY A 282 -6.23 14.93 31.61
N LYS A 283 -5.02 14.71 31.09
CA LYS A 283 -4.49 15.35 29.88
C LYS A 283 -4.43 14.32 28.77
N VAL A 284 -4.91 14.66 27.59
CA VAL A 284 -4.85 13.80 26.40
C VAL A 284 -4.04 14.50 25.33
N THR A 285 -3.06 13.80 24.75
CA THR A 285 -2.27 14.25 23.62
C THR A 285 -2.50 13.31 22.45
N VAL A 286 -2.84 13.87 21.29
CA VAL A 286 -2.94 13.13 20.04
C VAL A 286 -1.88 13.66 19.10
N ASP A 287 -0.89 12.82 18.79
CA ASP A 287 0.18 13.10 17.84
C ASP A 287 -0.12 12.33 16.55
N ARG A 288 -0.19 13.06 15.44
CA ARG A 288 -0.42 12.52 14.11
C ARG A 288 0.78 12.82 13.23
N GLN A 289 1.44 11.75 12.81
CA GLN A 289 2.60 11.81 11.94
C GLN A 289 2.33 10.94 10.71
N GLY A 290 1.89 11.55 9.62
CA GLY A 290 1.43 10.81 8.45
C GLY A 290 0.26 9.90 8.80
N ASN A 291 0.45 8.59 8.64
CA ASN A 291 -0.53 7.55 8.96
C ASN A 291 -0.44 7.05 10.42
N ASP A 292 0.55 7.50 11.19
CA ASP A 292 0.66 7.12 12.58
C ASP A 292 -0.18 8.04 13.45
N VAL A 293 -1.00 7.43 14.31
CA VAL A 293 -1.67 8.12 15.41
C VAL A 293 -1.21 7.56 16.74
N LYS A 294 -0.65 8.46 17.55
CA LYS A 294 -0.31 8.20 18.95
C LYS A 294 -1.25 8.97 19.84
N ILE A 295 -2.02 8.27 20.68
CA ILE A 295 -2.86 8.86 21.72
C ILE A 295 -2.20 8.58 23.07
N VAL A 296 -1.83 9.63 23.79
CA VAL A 296 -1.30 9.56 25.16
C VAL A 296 -2.36 10.09 26.10
N ILE A 297 -2.75 9.28 27.08
CA ILE A 297 -3.73 9.61 28.12
C ILE A 297 -3.00 9.64 29.47
N GLU A 298 -2.99 10.81 30.12
CA GLU A 298 -2.39 11.02 31.43
C GLU A 298 -3.46 11.34 32.46
N VAL A 299 -3.57 10.54 33.53
CA VAL A 299 -4.50 10.77 34.64
C VAL A 299 -3.75 10.62 35.96
N GLY A 300 -3.41 11.75 36.60
CA GLY A 300 -2.51 11.75 37.75
C GLY A 300 -1.12 11.24 37.35
N ASP A 301 -0.60 10.24 38.05
CA ASP A 301 0.70 9.61 37.75
C ASP A 301 0.61 8.46 36.73
N VAL A 302 -0.59 8.14 36.23
CA VAL A 302 -0.82 7.03 35.30
C VAL A 302 -0.80 7.54 33.87
N ILE A 303 0.07 6.94 33.04
CA ILE A 303 0.20 7.22 31.60
C ILE A 303 -0.20 5.96 30.82
N ASN A 304 -1.13 6.11 29.88
CA ASN A 304 -1.50 5.07 28.93
C ASN A 304 -1.24 5.55 27.50
N GLU A 305 -0.60 4.73 26.68
CA GLU A 305 -0.25 5.06 25.30
C GLU A 305 -0.92 4.07 24.33
N LEU A 306 -1.64 4.61 23.35
CA LEU A 306 -2.21 3.87 22.24
C LEU A 306 -1.48 4.31 20.96
N ASN A 307 -0.78 3.37 20.34
CA ASN A 307 -0.04 3.60 19.10
C ASN A 307 -0.64 2.74 17.99
N GLY A 308 -0.89 3.35 16.83
CA GLY A 308 -1.59 2.72 15.73
C GLY A 308 -1.21 3.42 14.44
N SER A 309 -1.03 2.63 13.40
CA SER A 309 -0.68 3.10 12.06
C SER A 309 -1.79 2.69 11.11
N TRP A 310 -2.05 3.53 10.11
CA TRP A 310 -3.00 3.28 9.02
C TRP A 310 -2.31 2.71 7.79
#